data_AF-A0A1F3LIH1-F1
#
_entry.id   AF-A0A1F3LIH1-F1
#
_cell.length_a   1.000
_cell.length_b   1.000
_cell.length_c   1.000
_cell.angle_alpha   90.00
_cell.angle_beta   90.00
_cell.angle_gamma   90.00
#
_symmetry.space_group_name_H-M   'P 1'
#
loop_
_entity.id
_entity.type
_entity.pdbx_description
1 polymer ?
#
loop_
_entity_poly.entity_id
_entity_poly.type
_entity_poly.pdbx_seq_one_letter_code
_entity_poly.pdbx_strand_id
1 'polypeptide(L)'
;MQNNFYLVQKTKIRMNTTYDIVMRDEDFVLYANGKPLRTPAGNEVAHANARLLRLAITRELFQEKQSISPLSLLIKLTDVLAGSTPVFGFNISEEIENDPILKKAENTSAGLSVLTMPDNFSLTDYVFLNSSSMASAVGAFQYRKEQNQPIGEYAAAFIARLSTEQQLALNTLAVEHDCGILIHLLFLSGFMSLSEYATGTVILKLKKNDPSIADVLNSSGIQGLAEMQKQFIANAQTVADFLTLFKNENKISVIEEIIKRGEDDQTEFKSTLRWDLRQAIKNAAIEHASLKTICAFLNSEGGDLLIGVRDDGSIEGIETDKFENDDRFLLHLWTLIKTCMGQEVVEWVKTSLQKFGDKIVCRVSCKRAKKPVFLNQKGFEEAFFIRVGPSSSNLEISSALKYIQQHFN
;
A
#
# COMPACT_ATOMS: atom_id res chain seq x y z
N MET A 1 -16.36 30.25 23.14
CA MET A 1 -15.76 28.91 23.03
C MET A 1 -15.05 28.85 21.68
N GLN A 2 -13.73 29.02 21.71
CA GLN A 2 -12.87 28.97 20.52
C GLN A 2 -12.50 27.50 20.27
N ASN A 3 -12.93 26.94 19.14
CA ASN A 3 -12.43 25.66 18.66
C ASN A 3 -11.15 25.91 17.86
N ASN A 4 -10.02 25.48 18.42
CA ASN A 4 -8.72 25.47 17.78
C ASN A 4 -8.64 24.28 16.82
N PHE A 5 -8.75 24.53 15.52
CA PHE A 5 -8.39 23.58 14.47
C PHE A 5 -6.88 23.63 14.25
N TYR A 6 -6.19 22.49 14.40
CA TYR A 6 -4.76 22.38 14.15
C TYR A 6 -4.47 22.34 12.65
N LEU A 7 -3.83 23.40 12.14
CA LEU A 7 -3.37 23.53 10.75
C LEU A 7 -2.03 22.79 10.58
N VAL A 8 -1.99 21.70 9.82
CA VAL A 8 -0.73 20.98 9.55
C VAL A 8 -0.19 21.40 8.18
N GLN A 9 0.88 22.20 8.20
CA GLN A 9 1.75 22.65 7.09
C GLN A 9 1.13 23.49 5.95
N LYS A 10 1.45 24.80 5.96
CA LYS A 10 1.36 25.69 4.79
C LYS A 10 2.68 25.68 4.02
N THR A 11 2.74 25.00 2.89
CA THR A 11 3.84 25.14 1.93
C THR A 11 3.43 26.16 0.87
N LYS A 12 3.99 27.37 0.93
CA LYS A 12 3.69 28.47 0.00
C LYS A 12 4.47 28.26 -1.31
N ILE A 13 3.89 27.49 -2.22
CA ILE A 13 4.30 27.42 -3.63
C ILE A 13 3.25 28.22 -4.41
N ARG A 14 3.67 29.04 -5.38
CA ARG A 14 2.75 29.87 -6.20
C ARG A 14 1.70 28.97 -6.86
N MET A 15 0.46 29.02 -6.36
CA MET A 15 -0.65 28.19 -6.84
C MET A 15 -1.90 29.04 -7.02
N ASN A 16 -2.61 28.82 -8.12
CA ASN A 16 -3.96 29.38 -8.33
C ASN A 16 -5.04 28.66 -7.50
N THR A 17 -4.72 27.50 -6.90
CA THR A 17 -5.64 26.71 -6.07
C THR A 17 -4.92 26.22 -4.81
N THR A 18 -5.47 26.50 -3.63
CA THR A 18 -4.97 25.99 -2.35
C THR A 18 -5.74 24.76 -1.93
N TYR A 19 -5.05 23.65 -1.65
CA TYR A 19 -5.67 22.42 -1.17
C TYR A 19 -5.37 22.19 0.32
N ASP A 20 -6.39 21.78 1.08
CA ASP A 20 -6.28 21.45 2.50
C ASP A 20 -6.98 20.11 2.78
N ILE A 21 -6.50 19.35 3.76
CA ILE A 21 -7.17 18.12 4.22
C ILE A 21 -7.65 18.36 5.65
N VAL A 22 -8.94 18.20 5.88
CA VAL A 22 -9.58 18.43 7.18
C VAL A 22 -10.16 17.13 7.70
N MET A 23 -9.76 16.73 8.90
CA MET A 23 -10.35 15.57 9.59
C MET A 23 -11.77 15.91 10.07
N ARG A 24 -12.72 15.02 9.84
CA ARG A 24 -14.09 15.11 10.35
C ARG A 24 -14.51 13.75 10.87
N ASP A 25 -14.94 13.68 12.13
CA ASP A 25 -15.46 12.47 12.79
C ASP A 25 -14.66 11.18 12.53
N GLU A 26 -14.94 10.46 11.44
CA GLU A 26 -14.32 9.18 11.06
C GLU A 26 -13.51 9.22 9.74
N ASP A 27 -13.49 10.34 9.02
CA ASP A 27 -12.81 10.48 7.74
C ASP A 27 -12.01 11.79 7.59
N PHE A 28 -11.36 11.93 6.44
CA PHE A 28 -10.71 13.16 6.02
C PHE A 28 -11.39 13.68 4.77
N VAL A 29 -11.67 14.97 4.72
CA VAL A 29 -12.30 15.65 3.59
C VAL A 29 -11.27 16.55 2.91
N LEU A 30 -11.21 16.47 1.58
CA LEU A 30 -10.38 17.33 0.76
C LEU A 30 -11.08 18.67 0.51
N TYR A 31 -10.37 19.76 0.75
CA TYR A 31 -10.82 21.12 0.47
C TYR A 31 -9.99 21.74 -0.65
N ALA A 32 -10.65 22.51 -1.52
CA ALA A 32 -10.02 23.34 -2.53
C ALA A 32 -10.51 24.80 -2.37
N ASN A 33 -9.59 25.75 -2.24
CA ASN A 33 -9.87 27.18 -2.03
C ASN A 33 -10.83 27.45 -0.86
N GLY A 34 -10.66 26.72 0.25
CA GLY A 34 -11.44 26.90 1.47
C GLY A 34 -12.87 26.30 1.43
N LYS A 35 -13.23 25.56 0.37
CA LYS A 35 -14.50 24.83 0.29
C LYS A 35 -14.26 23.32 0.12
N PRO A 36 -15.15 22.45 0.63
CA PRO A 36 -15.06 21.01 0.37
C PRO A 36 -15.04 20.75 -1.14
N LEU A 37 -14.05 19.99 -1.60
CA LEU A 37 -13.97 19.56 -2.98
C LEU A 37 -15.11 18.58 -3.24
N ARG A 38 -15.89 18.84 -4.29
CA ARG A 38 -17.01 18.00 -4.69
C ARG A 38 -16.75 17.37 -6.05
N THR A 39 -17.19 16.14 -6.19
CA THR A 39 -17.21 15.42 -7.45
C THR A 39 -18.26 16.01 -8.41
N PRO A 40 -18.25 15.65 -9.70
CA PRO A 40 -19.31 16.03 -10.64
C PRO A 40 -20.72 15.63 -10.21
N ALA A 41 -20.88 14.50 -9.49
CA ALA A 41 -22.17 14.08 -8.94
C ALA A 41 -22.54 14.80 -7.63
N GLY A 42 -21.67 15.68 -7.12
CA GLY A 42 -21.91 16.49 -5.92
C GLY A 42 -21.46 15.87 -4.60
N ASN A 43 -20.81 14.70 -4.63
CA ASN A 43 -20.29 14.02 -3.44
C ASN A 43 -19.03 14.74 -2.92
N GLU A 44 -18.84 14.81 -1.60
CA GLU A 44 -17.59 15.35 -1.05
C GLU A 44 -16.46 14.35 -1.24
N VAL A 45 -15.31 14.81 -1.71
CA VAL A 45 -14.13 13.96 -1.86
C VAL A 45 -13.53 13.71 -0.48
N ALA A 46 -13.92 12.58 0.11
CA ALA A 46 -13.50 12.17 1.44
C ALA A 46 -12.95 10.74 1.44
N HIS A 47 -12.04 10.45 2.37
CA HIS A 47 -11.52 9.11 2.61
C HIS A 47 -11.03 8.96 4.04
N ALA A 48 -11.18 7.76 4.62
CA ALA A 48 -10.62 7.43 5.94
C ALA A 48 -9.08 7.52 5.99
N ASN A 49 -8.43 7.46 4.83
CA ASN A 49 -6.97 7.42 4.70
C ASN A 49 -6.42 8.75 4.21
N ALA A 50 -5.93 9.57 5.15
CA ALA A 50 -5.32 10.85 4.82
C ALA A 50 -4.12 10.74 3.85
N ARG A 51 -3.44 9.59 3.77
CA ARG A 51 -2.31 9.40 2.83
C ARG A 51 -2.78 9.37 1.39
N LEU A 52 -3.94 8.77 1.13
CA LEU A 52 -4.55 8.74 -0.21
C LEU A 52 -4.89 10.16 -0.68
N LEU A 53 -5.51 10.96 0.20
CA LEU A 53 -5.82 12.36 -0.10
C LEU A 53 -4.56 13.20 -0.30
N ARG A 54 -3.50 12.97 0.50
CA ARG A 54 -2.20 13.62 0.30
C ARG A 54 -1.59 13.24 -1.04
N LEU A 55 -1.66 11.97 -1.47
CA LEU A 55 -1.15 11.56 -2.78
C LEU A 55 -1.91 12.25 -3.91
N ALA A 56 -3.24 12.29 -3.82
CA ALA A 56 -4.12 12.96 -4.78
C ALA A 56 -3.75 14.43 -4.99
N ILE A 57 -3.51 15.16 -3.90
CA ILE A 57 -3.10 16.56 -3.97
C ILE A 57 -1.66 16.70 -4.48
N THR A 58 -0.73 15.89 -3.95
CA THR A 58 0.71 16.09 -4.19
C THR A 58 1.05 16.18 -5.67
N ARG A 59 0.46 15.32 -6.53
CA ARG A 59 0.74 15.33 -7.97
C ARG A 59 0.09 16.49 -8.73
N GLU A 60 -1.07 16.96 -8.27
CA GLU A 60 -1.73 18.16 -8.83
C GLU A 60 -0.94 19.44 -8.56
N LEU A 61 -0.26 19.51 -7.40
CA LEU A 61 0.59 20.64 -7.03
C LEU A 61 1.79 20.82 -7.97
N PHE A 62 2.27 19.76 -8.61
CA PHE A 62 3.44 19.79 -9.49
C PHE A 62 3.09 19.98 -10.97
N GLN A 63 1.81 20.12 -11.33
CA GLN A 63 1.33 20.41 -12.71
C GLN A 63 1.99 19.55 -13.81
N GLU A 64 2.24 18.28 -13.53
CA GLU A 64 2.64 17.38 -14.61
C GLU A 64 1.42 17.19 -15.54
N LYS A 65 1.61 17.41 -16.85
CA LYS A 65 0.59 17.13 -17.88
C LYS A 65 0.43 15.62 -18.05
N GLN A 66 -0.01 14.92 -17.01
CA GLN A 66 -0.41 13.53 -17.11
C GLN A 66 -1.91 13.46 -17.39
N SER A 67 -2.32 12.53 -18.24
CA SER A 67 -3.74 12.37 -18.53
C SER A 67 -4.50 11.64 -17.42
N ILE A 68 -3.80 10.85 -16.61
CA ILE A 68 -4.36 10.21 -15.41
C ILE A 68 -3.67 10.80 -14.17
N SER A 69 -4.45 11.30 -13.22
CA SER A 69 -3.96 11.79 -11.93
C SER A 69 -4.61 11.03 -10.78
N PRO A 70 -3.96 10.91 -9.60
CA PRO A 70 -4.58 10.24 -8.47
C PRO A 70 -5.81 11.00 -7.96
N LEU A 71 -5.88 12.33 -8.14
CA LEU A 71 -7.08 13.11 -7.82
C LEU A 71 -8.24 12.75 -8.74
N SER A 72 -8.01 12.63 -10.05
CA SER A 72 -9.08 12.27 -10.99
C SER A 72 -9.60 10.84 -10.74
N LEU A 73 -8.71 9.91 -10.39
CA LEU A 73 -9.09 8.56 -9.95
C LEU A 73 -9.92 8.59 -8.68
N LEU A 74 -9.50 9.36 -7.67
CA LEU A 74 -10.21 9.46 -6.39
C LEU A 74 -11.61 10.06 -6.59
N ILE A 75 -11.75 11.13 -7.37
CA ILE A 75 -13.04 11.75 -7.69
C ILE A 75 -13.99 10.74 -8.33
N LYS A 76 -13.50 9.98 -9.33
CA LYS A 76 -14.31 8.93 -9.98
C LYS A 76 -14.69 7.84 -8.99
N LEU A 77 -13.76 7.41 -8.12
CA LEU A 77 -14.01 6.40 -7.10
C LEU A 77 -15.09 6.84 -6.12
N THR A 78 -15.04 8.09 -5.65
CA THR A 78 -16.05 8.64 -4.74
C THR A 78 -17.46 8.54 -5.33
N ASP A 79 -17.63 8.88 -6.62
CA ASP A 79 -18.94 8.77 -7.28
C ASP A 79 -19.40 7.33 -7.47
N VAL A 80 -18.48 6.44 -7.82
CA VAL A 80 -18.74 5.00 -7.95
C VAL A 80 -19.15 4.37 -6.62
N LEU A 81 -18.42 4.66 -5.53
CA LEU A 81 -18.72 4.14 -4.20
C LEU A 81 -20.03 4.70 -3.63
N ALA A 82 -20.38 5.94 -3.98
CA ALA A 82 -21.67 6.54 -3.65
C ALA A 82 -22.83 6.00 -4.52
N GLY A 83 -22.57 5.11 -5.48
CA GLY A 83 -23.57 4.60 -6.42
C GLY A 83 -24.09 5.66 -7.39
N SER A 84 -23.41 6.79 -7.52
CA SER A 84 -23.80 7.91 -8.39
C SER A 84 -23.46 7.64 -9.86
N THR A 85 -22.44 6.83 -10.13
CA THR A 85 -22.02 6.42 -11.48
C THR A 85 -21.62 4.94 -11.52
N PRO A 86 -21.87 4.23 -12.64
CA PRO A 86 -21.37 2.87 -12.80
C PRO A 86 -19.84 2.86 -12.97
N VAL A 87 -19.19 1.76 -12.57
CA VAL A 87 -17.73 1.61 -12.71
C VAL A 87 -17.30 1.62 -14.17
N PHE A 88 -18.03 0.91 -15.03
CA PHE A 88 -17.79 0.82 -16.47
C PHE A 88 -18.89 1.55 -17.23
N GLY A 89 -18.49 2.34 -18.23
CA GLY A 89 -19.41 3.04 -19.13
C GLY A 89 -19.76 2.25 -20.40
N PHE A 90 -19.27 1.02 -20.52
CA PHE A 90 -19.38 0.16 -21.70
C PHE A 90 -19.69 -1.29 -21.29
N ASN A 91 -20.12 -2.11 -22.26
CA ASN A 91 -20.38 -3.54 -22.04
C ASN A 91 -19.06 -4.32 -22.04
N ILE A 92 -18.69 -4.90 -20.90
CA ILE A 92 -17.43 -5.63 -20.72
C ILE A 92 -17.33 -6.84 -21.66
N SER A 93 -18.41 -7.59 -21.86
CA SER A 93 -18.39 -8.77 -22.73
C SER A 93 -18.11 -8.40 -24.17
N GLU A 94 -18.76 -7.35 -24.67
CA GLU A 94 -18.54 -6.83 -26.03
C GLU A 94 -17.11 -6.29 -26.20
N GLU A 95 -16.58 -5.59 -25.19
CA GLU A 95 -15.22 -5.05 -25.22
C GLU A 95 -14.17 -6.18 -25.26
N ILE A 96 -14.38 -7.25 -24.50
CA ILE A 96 -13.49 -8.42 -24.50
C ILE A 96 -13.56 -9.15 -25.84
N GLU A 97 -14.75 -9.39 -26.39
CA GLU A 97 -14.89 -10.05 -27.70
C GLU A 97 -14.22 -9.26 -28.83
N ASN A 98 -14.21 -7.94 -28.70
CA ASN A 98 -13.59 -7.05 -29.66
C ASN A 98 -12.09 -6.79 -29.42
N ASP A 99 -11.50 -7.37 -28.37
CA ASP A 99 -10.14 -7.06 -27.94
C ASP A 99 -9.08 -7.46 -28.99
N PRO A 100 -8.13 -6.56 -29.34
CA PRO A 100 -7.08 -6.84 -30.31
C PRO A 100 -6.14 -8.01 -29.95
N ILE A 101 -6.04 -8.41 -28.68
CA ILE A 101 -5.29 -9.60 -28.26
C ILE A 101 -6.02 -10.88 -28.70
N LEU A 102 -7.36 -10.89 -28.69
CA LEU A 102 -8.17 -12.06 -29.08
C LEU A 102 -8.45 -12.12 -30.58
N LYS A 103 -8.53 -10.97 -31.26
CA LYS A 103 -8.79 -10.92 -32.70
C LYS A 103 -7.55 -11.25 -33.53
N LYS A 104 -7.75 -12.05 -34.59
CA LYS A 104 -6.80 -12.18 -35.71
C LYS A 104 -6.85 -10.88 -36.54
N ALA A 105 -5.70 -10.40 -37.01
CA ALA A 105 -5.66 -9.16 -37.78
C ALA A 105 -6.51 -9.27 -39.06
N GLU A 106 -7.43 -8.33 -39.26
CA GLU A 106 -8.08 -8.11 -40.54
C GLU A 106 -7.26 -7.06 -41.31
N ASN A 107 -7.02 -7.33 -42.60
CA ASN A 107 -6.12 -6.64 -43.53
C ASN A 107 -5.80 -5.16 -43.18
N THR A 108 -4.50 -4.88 -43.04
CA THR A 108 -3.92 -3.57 -42.72
C THR A 108 -4.27 -2.49 -43.74
N SER A 109 -4.67 -1.32 -43.26
CA SER A 109 -4.96 -0.13 -44.07
C SER A 109 -3.69 0.52 -44.64
N ALA A 110 -3.85 1.33 -45.70
CA ALA A 110 -2.78 1.90 -46.52
C ALA A 110 -1.71 2.74 -45.76
N GLY A 111 -2.01 3.23 -44.55
CA GLY A 111 -1.09 4.03 -43.73
C GLY A 111 0.07 3.24 -43.11
N LEU A 112 -0.07 1.92 -42.94
CA LEU A 112 0.98 1.04 -42.41
C LEU A 112 1.85 0.37 -43.50
N SER A 113 1.67 0.74 -44.77
CA SER A 113 2.43 0.20 -45.91
C SER A 113 3.95 0.46 -45.84
N VAL A 114 4.40 1.38 -44.98
CA VAL A 114 5.82 1.65 -44.73
C VAL A 114 6.47 0.56 -43.85
N LEU A 115 5.66 -0.22 -43.11
CA LEU A 115 6.11 -1.22 -42.15
C LEU A 115 5.81 -2.66 -42.61
N THR A 116 5.85 -2.96 -43.91
CA THR A 116 5.60 -4.32 -44.41
C THR A 116 6.89 -5.10 -44.64
N MET A 117 6.98 -6.32 -44.10
CA MET A 117 7.95 -7.35 -44.50
C MET A 117 7.44 -8.10 -45.75
N PRO A 118 8.30 -8.82 -46.49
CA PRO A 118 7.87 -9.73 -47.56
C PRO A 118 6.85 -10.76 -47.04
N ASP A 119 5.99 -11.27 -47.92
CA ASP A 119 5.01 -12.36 -47.70
C ASP A 119 3.72 -12.04 -46.92
N ASN A 120 3.19 -10.81 -46.99
CA ASN A 120 1.85 -10.44 -46.47
C ASN A 120 1.63 -10.67 -44.96
N PHE A 121 2.70 -10.81 -44.16
CA PHE A 121 2.60 -10.85 -42.71
C PHE A 121 2.59 -9.42 -42.16
N SER A 122 1.60 -9.05 -41.34
CA SER A 122 1.63 -7.74 -40.68
C SER A 122 2.81 -7.68 -39.71
N LEU A 123 3.69 -6.68 -39.83
CA LEU A 123 4.81 -6.47 -38.89
C LEU A 123 4.29 -6.35 -37.45
N THR A 124 3.05 -5.89 -37.26
CA THR A 124 2.40 -5.84 -35.95
C THR A 124 2.17 -7.23 -35.36
N ASP A 125 1.76 -8.21 -36.16
CA ASP A 125 1.59 -9.59 -35.71
C ASP A 125 2.95 -10.27 -35.51
N TYR A 126 3.95 -9.93 -36.31
CA TYR A 126 5.32 -10.43 -36.13
C TYR A 126 5.97 -9.90 -34.85
N VAL A 127 5.84 -8.60 -34.57
CA VAL A 127 6.34 -7.97 -33.33
C VAL A 127 5.53 -8.45 -32.12
N PHE A 128 4.21 -8.61 -32.26
CA PHE A 128 3.36 -9.19 -31.23
C PHE A 128 3.77 -10.63 -30.89
N LEU A 129 3.92 -11.50 -31.89
CA LEU A 129 4.28 -12.91 -31.72
C LEU A 129 5.75 -13.10 -31.27
N ASN A 130 6.65 -12.19 -31.60
CA ASN A 130 8.05 -12.23 -31.12
C ASN A 130 8.25 -11.52 -29.77
N SER A 131 7.23 -10.86 -29.21
CA SER A 131 7.31 -10.36 -27.84
C SER A 131 7.15 -11.54 -26.87
N SER A 132 8.27 -12.12 -26.45
CA SER A 132 8.29 -13.24 -25.49
C SER A 132 7.55 -12.89 -24.20
N SER A 133 7.56 -11.62 -23.79
CA SER A 133 6.87 -11.11 -22.60
C SER A 133 5.34 -11.09 -22.72
N MET A 134 4.76 -10.55 -23.81
CA MET A 134 3.29 -10.54 -23.95
C MET A 134 2.74 -11.95 -24.18
N ALA A 135 3.42 -12.75 -25.00
CA ALA A 135 3.04 -14.14 -25.21
C ALA A 135 3.07 -14.94 -23.89
N SER A 136 4.10 -14.73 -23.07
CA SER A 136 4.20 -15.31 -21.73
C SER A 136 3.08 -14.82 -20.80
N ALA A 137 2.79 -13.52 -20.77
CA ALA A 137 1.74 -12.93 -19.93
C ALA A 137 0.34 -13.48 -20.30
N VAL A 138 0.02 -13.51 -21.59
CA VAL A 138 -1.23 -14.09 -22.10
C VAL A 138 -1.30 -15.58 -21.79
N GLY A 139 -0.22 -16.32 -22.02
CA GLY A 139 -0.15 -17.75 -21.71
C GLY A 139 -0.34 -18.06 -20.21
N ALA A 140 0.31 -17.30 -19.33
CA ALA A 140 0.19 -17.41 -17.88
C ALA A 140 -1.23 -17.08 -17.39
N PHE A 141 -1.89 -16.09 -18.02
CA PHE A 141 -3.28 -15.75 -17.72
C PHE A 141 -4.24 -16.86 -18.17
N GLN A 142 -4.04 -17.40 -19.39
CA GLN A 142 -4.84 -18.48 -19.94
C GLN A 142 -4.68 -19.80 -19.19
N TYR A 143 -3.50 -20.09 -18.63
CA TYR A 143 -3.24 -21.32 -17.88
C TYR A 143 -4.15 -21.48 -16.65
N ARG A 144 -4.64 -20.36 -16.09
CA ARG A 144 -5.53 -20.37 -14.91
C ARG A 144 -7.01 -20.64 -15.24
N LYS A 145 -7.33 -20.79 -16.52
CA LYS A 145 -8.69 -21.06 -17.02
C LYS A 145 -9.06 -22.53 -16.82
N GLU A 146 -10.33 -22.81 -16.54
CA GLU A 146 -10.85 -24.18 -16.52
C GLU A 146 -10.77 -24.84 -17.91
N GLN A 147 -10.71 -26.19 -17.94
CA GLN A 147 -10.71 -26.92 -19.20
C GLN A 147 -12.02 -26.63 -19.96
N ASN A 148 -11.91 -26.30 -21.26
CA ASN A 148 -13.00 -25.95 -22.18
C ASN A 148 -13.74 -24.60 -21.97
N GLN A 149 -13.43 -23.80 -20.94
CA GLN A 149 -14.03 -22.46 -20.83
C GLN A 149 -13.54 -21.53 -21.97
N PRO A 150 -14.39 -20.71 -22.61
CA PRO A 150 -13.93 -19.67 -23.54
C PRO A 150 -13.10 -18.59 -22.83
N ILE A 151 -12.09 -18.05 -23.51
CA ILE A 151 -11.21 -17.02 -22.92
C ILE A 151 -11.97 -15.72 -22.58
N GLY A 152 -12.97 -15.35 -23.39
CA GLY A 152 -13.77 -14.16 -23.16
C GLY A 152 -14.61 -14.27 -21.87
N GLU A 153 -15.29 -15.41 -21.68
CA GLU A 153 -16.05 -15.70 -20.46
C GLU A 153 -15.15 -15.73 -19.22
N TYR A 154 -13.96 -16.34 -19.33
CA TYR A 154 -12.98 -16.36 -18.25
C TYR A 154 -12.52 -14.95 -17.87
N ALA A 155 -12.20 -14.10 -18.86
CA ALA A 155 -11.79 -12.73 -18.61
C ALA A 155 -12.92 -11.89 -17.98
N ALA A 156 -14.16 -12.04 -18.45
CA ALA A 156 -15.32 -11.36 -17.87
C ALA A 156 -15.54 -11.78 -16.40
N ALA A 157 -15.47 -13.08 -16.11
CA ALA A 157 -15.57 -13.61 -14.75
C ALA A 157 -14.40 -13.13 -13.86
N PHE A 158 -13.20 -12.99 -14.43
CA PHE A 158 -12.04 -12.47 -13.72
C PHE A 158 -12.23 -10.99 -13.36
N ILE A 159 -12.67 -10.15 -14.31
CA ILE A 159 -12.95 -8.72 -14.06
C ILE A 159 -14.04 -8.56 -12.99
N ALA A 160 -15.09 -9.39 -13.02
CA ALA A 160 -16.16 -9.36 -12.03
C ALA A 160 -15.69 -9.65 -10.59
N ARG A 161 -14.55 -10.35 -10.42
CA ARG A 161 -13.95 -10.66 -9.10
C ARG A 161 -12.99 -9.59 -8.59
N LEU A 162 -12.62 -8.61 -9.41
CA LEU A 162 -11.75 -7.50 -9.01
C LEU A 162 -12.46 -6.58 -8.00
N SER A 163 -11.69 -5.94 -7.12
CA SER A 163 -12.23 -4.90 -6.24
C SER A 163 -12.73 -3.69 -7.04
N THR A 164 -13.60 -2.86 -6.45
CA THR A 164 -14.14 -1.66 -7.11
C THR A 164 -13.02 -0.72 -7.57
N GLU A 165 -11.95 -0.58 -6.79
CA GLU A 165 -10.78 0.24 -7.12
C GLU A 165 -10.03 -0.35 -8.31
N GLN A 166 -9.85 -1.67 -8.35
CA GLN A 166 -9.21 -2.38 -9.46
C GLN A 166 -10.03 -2.29 -10.75
N GLN A 167 -11.35 -2.40 -10.65
CA GLN A 167 -12.25 -2.23 -11.80
C GLN A 167 -12.24 -0.78 -12.32
N LEU A 168 -12.22 0.21 -11.42
CA LEU A 168 -12.09 1.62 -11.80
C LEU A 168 -10.74 1.91 -12.49
N ALA A 169 -9.65 1.34 -11.95
CA ALA A 169 -8.32 1.43 -12.54
C ALA A 169 -8.30 0.81 -13.94
N LEU A 170 -8.93 -0.37 -14.10
CA LEU A 170 -9.06 -1.04 -15.39
C LEU A 170 -9.83 -0.17 -16.40
N ASN A 171 -11.01 0.35 -16.00
CA ASN A 171 -11.80 1.25 -16.83
C ASN A 171 -11.00 2.50 -17.24
N THR A 172 -10.30 3.13 -16.28
CA THR A 172 -9.57 4.36 -16.54
C THR A 172 -8.41 4.15 -17.52
N LEU A 173 -7.68 3.04 -17.41
CA LEU A 173 -6.65 2.69 -18.39
C LEU A 173 -7.26 2.34 -19.76
N ALA A 174 -8.33 1.55 -19.79
CA ALA A 174 -9.00 1.16 -21.03
C ALA A 174 -9.51 2.35 -21.85
N VAL A 175 -10.16 3.32 -21.19
CA VAL A 175 -10.66 4.53 -21.86
C VAL A 175 -9.51 5.44 -22.31
N GLU A 176 -8.51 5.63 -21.46
CA GLU A 176 -7.43 6.58 -21.74
C GLU A 176 -6.44 6.07 -22.79
N HIS A 177 -6.09 4.78 -22.72
CA HIS A 177 -5.12 4.19 -23.62
C HIS A 177 -5.77 3.58 -24.84
N ASP A 178 -7.07 3.23 -24.81
CA ASP A 178 -7.83 2.76 -25.96
C ASP A 178 -7.03 1.76 -26.81
N CYS A 179 -6.75 0.57 -26.28
CA CYS A 179 -5.98 -0.46 -27.00
C CYS A 179 -6.46 -1.89 -26.70
N GLY A 180 -7.71 -2.02 -26.23
CA GLY A 180 -8.28 -3.27 -25.72
C GLY A 180 -8.15 -3.39 -24.21
N ILE A 181 -9.16 -3.96 -23.57
CA ILE A 181 -9.25 -4.10 -22.11
C ILE A 181 -8.27 -5.14 -21.53
N LEU A 182 -7.89 -6.16 -22.30
CA LEU A 182 -7.13 -7.30 -21.78
C LEU A 182 -5.68 -6.94 -21.43
N ILE A 183 -5.02 -6.05 -22.16
CA ILE A 183 -3.65 -5.65 -21.81
C ILE A 183 -3.60 -4.92 -20.46
N HIS A 184 -4.61 -4.09 -20.18
CA HIS A 184 -4.78 -3.41 -18.91
C HIS A 184 -5.06 -4.42 -17.80
N LEU A 185 -5.90 -5.42 -18.07
CA LEU A 185 -6.18 -6.50 -17.14
C LEU A 185 -4.92 -7.30 -16.79
N LEU A 186 -4.10 -7.65 -17.78
CA LEU A 186 -2.84 -8.37 -17.59
C LEU A 186 -1.85 -7.59 -16.72
N PHE A 187 -1.72 -6.29 -16.98
CA PHE A 187 -0.89 -5.39 -16.18
C PHE A 187 -1.38 -5.30 -14.73
N LEU A 188 -2.67 -4.99 -14.51
CA LEU A 188 -3.24 -4.84 -13.17
C LEU A 188 -3.22 -6.16 -12.36
N SER A 189 -3.23 -7.29 -13.07
CA SER A 189 -3.12 -8.64 -12.50
C SER A 189 -1.67 -9.08 -12.24
N GLY A 190 -0.67 -8.26 -12.59
CA GLY A 190 0.74 -8.51 -12.32
C GLY A 190 1.42 -9.48 -13.29
N PHE A 191 0.83 -9.75 -14.45
CA PHE A 191 1.46 -10.57 -15.50
C PHE A 191 2.46 -9.78 -16.36
N MET A 192 2.49 -8.46 -16.23
CA MET A 192 3.36 -7.57 -17.00
C MET A 192 3.99 -6.51 -16.10
N SER A 193 5.26 -6.18 -16.34
CA SER A 193 5.92 -4.99 -15.82
C SER A 193 5.43 -3.72 -16.53
N LEU A 194 5.73 -2.55 -15.98
CA LEU A 194 5.39 -1.25 -16.58
C LEU A 194 5.97 -1.07 -17.99
N SER A 195 7.20 -1.53 -18.20
CA SER A 195 7.89 -1.42 -19.49
C SER A 195 7.25 -2.34 -20.54
N GLU A 196 6.93 -3.58 -20.15
CA GLU A 196 6.26 -4.54 -21.02
C GLU A 196 4.85 -4.07 -21.39
N TYR A 197 4.12 -3.53 -20.42
CA TYR A 197 2.80 -2.94 -20.62
C TYR A 197 2.83 -1.77 -21.61
N ALA A 198 3.74 -0.82 -21.42
CA ALA A 198 3.83 0.35 -22.30
C ALA A 198 4.23 -0.05 -23.74
N THR A 199 5.15 -1.00 -23.87
CA THR A 199 5.54 -1.55 -25.18
C THR A 199 4.37 -2.24 -25.85
N GLY A 200 3.65 -3.10 -25.11
CA GLY A 200 2.49 -3.82 -25.63
C GLY A 200 1.36 -2.88 -26.05
N THR A 201 1.13 -1.81 -25.30
CA THR A 201 0.10 -0.79 -25.61
C THR A 201 0.37 -0.15 -26.99
N VAL A 202 1.62 0.22 -27.28
CA VAL A 202 2.01 0.74 -28.60
C VAL A 202 1.81 -0.30 -29.71
N ILE A 203 2.20 -1.55 -29.46
CA ILE A 203 2.01 -2.65 -30.42
C ILE A 203 0.53 -2.86 -30.74
N LEU A 204 -0.34 -2.85 -29.73
CA LEU A 204 -1.78 -3.04 -29.92
C LEU A 204 -2.42 -1.84 -30.64
N LYS A 205 -2.00 -0.61 -30.33
CA LYS A 205 -2.42 0.58 -31.09
C LYS A 205 -2.01 0.50 -32.57
N LEU A 206 -0.79 0.05 -32.85
CA LEU A 206 -0.34 -0.23 -34.22
C LEU A 206 -1.21 -1.30 -34.88
N LYS A 207 -1.50 -2.40 -34.18
CA LYS A 207 -2.31 -3.52 -34.69
C LYS A 207 -3.73 -3.08 -35.06
N LYS A 208 -4.34 -2.16 -34.32
CA LYS A 208 -5.69 -1.66 -34.59
C LYS A 208 -5.76 -0.48 -35.58
N ASN A 209 -4.64 -0.11 -36.22
CA ASN A 209 -4.54 1.07 -37.08
C ASN A 209 -5.01 2.37 -36.38
N ASP A 210 -4.62 2.58 -35.12
CA ASP A 210 -5.05 3.75 -34.34
C ASP A 210 -4.59 5.07 -35.01
N PRO A 211 -5.51 6.03 -35.30
CA PRO A 211 -5.15 7.30 -35.91
C PRO A 211 -4.08 8.08 -35.14
N SER A 212 -4.08 7.99 -33.80
CA SER A 212 -3.09 8.67 -32.94
C SER A 212 -1.66 8.23 -33.22
N ILE A 213 -1.46 6.98 -33.66
CA ILE A 213 -0.13 6.49 -34.03
C ILE A 213 0.31 7.12 -35.35
N ALA A 214 -0.57 7.20 -36.34
CA ALA A 214 -0.29 7.84 -37.61
C ALA A 214 0.06 9.32 -37.42
N ASP A 215 -0.70 10.04 -36.59
CA ASP A 215 -0.46 11.45 -36.27
C ASP A 215 0.88 11.67 -35.57
N VAL A 216 1.23 10.80 -34.61
CA VAL A 216 2.51 10.86 -33.89
C VAL A 216 3.69 10.55 -34.80
N LEU A 217 3.57 9.54 -35.66
CA LEU A 217 4.60 9.23 -36.65
C LEU A 217 4.79 10.35 -37.67
N ASN A 218 3.70 10.95 -38.16
CA ASN A 218 3.75 12.06 -39.12
C ASN A 218 4.33 13.34 -38.53
N SER A 219 4.06 13.62 -37.25
CA SER A 219 4.51 14.85 -36.58
C SER A 219 5.92 14.75 -36.01
N SER A 220 6.26 13.62 -35.38
CA SER A 220 7.44 13.49 -34.49
C SER A 220 8.25 12.21 -34.76
N GLY A 221 7.86 11.41 -35.76
CA GLY A 221 8.53 10.16 -36.10
C GLY A 221 8.63 9.19 -34.92
N ILE A 222 9.72 8.41 -34.90
CA ILE A 222 9.99 7.38 -33.88
C ILE A 222 10.15 8.01 -32.47
N GLN A 223 10.65 9.24 -32.37
CA GLN A 223 10.76 9.94 -31.08
C GLN A 223 9.38 10.18 -30.44
N GLY A 224 8.36 10.43 -31.27
CA GLY A 224 6.99 10.55 -30.80
C GLY A 224 6.45 9.27 -30.15
N LEU A 225 6.80 8.10 -30.70
CA LEU A 225 6.44 6.81 -30.10
C LEU A 225 7.13 6.59 -28.74
N ALA A 226 8.39 7.02 -28.60
CA ALA A 226 9.09 6.94 -27.32
C ALA A 226 8.43 7.84 -26.26
N GLU A 227 7.96 9.03 -26.63
CA GLU A 227 7.23 9.91 -25.72
C GLU A 227 5.86 9.34 -25.34
N MET A 228 5.16 8.74 -26.29
CA MET A 228 3.92 7.99 -26.03
C MET A 228 4.16 6.85 -25.03
N GLN A 229 5.24 6.08 -25.18
CA GLN A 229 5.60 5.03 -24.20
C GLN A 229 5.84 5.60 -22.81
N LYS A 230 6.57 6.72 -22.69
CA LYS A 230 6.77 7.38 -21.39
C LYS A 230 5.45 7.79 -20.76
N GLN A 231 4.50 8.30 -21.55
CA GLN A 231 3.18 8.65 -21.07
C GLN A 231 2.40 7.41 -20.56
N PHE A 232 2.47 6.30 -21.29
CA PHE A 232 1.86 5.04 -20.83
C PHE A 232 2.47 4.52 -19.53
N ILE A 233 3.81 4.60 -19.39
CA ILE A 233 4.50 4.26 -18.14
C ILE A 233 4.02 5.16 -17.00
N ALA A 234 3.95 6.48 -17.22
CA ALA A 234 3.53 7.43 -16.20
C ALA A 234 2.09 7.17 -15.72
N ASN A 235 1.16 6.96 -16.67
CA ASN A 235 -0.23 6.62 -16.37
C ASN A 235 -0.35 5.30 -15.59
N ALA A 236 0.36 4.26 -16.04
CA ALA A 236 0.34 2.95 -15.41
C ALA A 236 0.96 2.99 -14.01
N GLN A 237 2.04 3.74 -13.81
CA GLN A 237 2.65 3.97 -12.50
C GLN A 237 1.70 4.72 -11.56
N THR A 238 1.03 5.78 -12.04
CA THR A 238 0.01 6.50 -11.27
C THR A 238 -1.10 5.57 -10.78
N VAL A 239 -1.61 4.70 -11.65
CA VAL A 239 -2.64 3.72 -11.29
C VAL A 239 -2.10 2.67 -10.30
N ALA A 240 -0.88 2.17 -10.50
CA ALA A 240 -0.26 1.20 -9.60
C ALA A 240 -0.01 1.78 -8.19
N ASP A 241 0.47 3.02 -8.12
CA ASP A 241 0.67 3.75 -6.86
C ASP A 241 -0.65 3.94 -6.12
N PHE A 242 -1.69 4.36 -6.85
CA PHE A 242 -3.05 4.53 -6.33
C PHE A 242 -3.55 3.21 -5.73
N LEU A 243 -3.52 2.10 -6.48
CA LEU A 243 -3.96 0.78 -6.00
C LEU A 243 -3.11 0.25 -4.84
N THR A 244 -1.82 0.57 -4.79
CA THR A 244 -0.95 0.16 -3.68
C THR A 244 -1.39 0.79 -2.36
N LEU A 245 -1.92 2.02 -2.38
CA LEU A 245 -2.46 2.65 -1.18
C LEU A 245 -3.72 1.93 -0.66
N PHE A 246 -4.56 1.38 -1.54
CA PHE A 246 -5.73 0.56 -1.15
C PHE A 246 -5.34 -0.87 -0.75
N LYS A 247 -4.34 -1.48 -1.39
CA LYS A 247 -3.80 -2.78 -0.95
C LYS A 247 -3.24 -2.72 0.48
N ASN A 248 -2.77 -1.55 0.90
CA ASN A 248 -2.35 -1.31 2.29
C ASN A 248 -3.52 -1.09 3.27
N GLU A 249 -4.77 -1.01 2.79
CA GLU A 249 -5.99 -1.05 3.62
C GLU A 249 -6.47 -2.50 3.84
N ASN A 250 -6.17 -3.41 2.89
CA ASN A 250 -6.49 -4.84 2.96
C ASN A 250 -5.30 -5.74 3.36
N LYS A 251 -4.18 -5.16 3.79
CA LYS A 251 -3.13 -5.95 4.41
C LYS A 251 -3.65 -6.40 5.78
N ILE A 252 -3.72 -7.73 5.97
CA ILE A 252 -3.59 -8.34 7.30
C ILE A 252 -2.57 -7.48 8.03
N SER A 253 -3.00 -6.79 9.08
CA SER A 253 -2.10 -5.88 9.77
C SER A 253 -0.85 -6.67 10.18
N VAL A 254 0.31 -6.02 10.18
CA VAL A 254 1.54 -6.69 10.65
C VAL A 254 1.33 -7.29 12.05
N ILE A 255 0.48 -6.68 12.87
CA ILE A 255 0.08 -7.23 14.18
C ILE A 255 -0.75 -8.50 14.02
N GLU A 256 -1.73 -8.56 13.11
CA GLU A 256 -2.50 -9.77 12.82
C GLU A 256 -1.63 -10.92 12.31
N GLU A 257 -0.65 -10.62 11.45
CA GLU A 257 0.29 -11.61 10.93
C GLU A 257 1.18 -12.16 12.06
N ILE A 258 1.68 -11.27 12.92
CA ILE A 258 2.45 -11.63 14.11
C ILE A 258 1.60 -12.51 15.05
N ILE A 259 0.35 -12.15 15.31
CA ILE A 259 -0.56 -12.94 16.17
C ILE A 259 -0.79 -14.34 15.58
N LYS A 260 -0.99 -14.45 14.26
CA LYS A 260 -1.15 -15.74 13.57
C LYS A 260 0.09 -16.62 13.64
N ARG A 261 1.28 -16.01 13.59
CA ARG A 261 2.55 -16.74 13.71
C ARG A 261 2.80 -17.24 15.12
N GLY A 262 2.31 -16.50 16.13
CA GLY A 262 2.54 -16.79 17.54
C GLY A 262 3.87 -16.24 18.05
N GLU A 263 4.15 -16.52 19.33
CA GLU A 263 5.40 -16.12 19.98
C GLU A 263 6.60 -16.91 19.43
N ASP A 264 7.75 -16.22 19.29
CA ASP A 264 9.01 -16.80 18.84
C ASP A 264 10.21 -16.07 19.47
N ASP A 265 11.42 -16.30 18.98
CA ASP A 265 12.62 -15.64 19.47
C ASP A 265 12.59 -14.11 19.30
N GLN A 266 11.84 -13.61 18.30
CA GLN A 266 11.67 -12.19 17.96
C GLN A 266 10.26 -11.64 18.28
N THR A 267 9.39 -12.43 18.89
CA THR A 267 7.99 -12.06 19.13
C THR A 267 7.56 -12.45 20.53
N GLU A 268 6.99 -11.51 21.27
CA GLU A 268 6.47 -11.75 22.61
C GLU A 268 5.09 -11.11 22.77
N PHE A 269 4.15 -11.81 23.41
CA PHE A 269 2.83 -11.32 23.77
C PHE A 269 2.74 -11.03 25.26
N LYS A 270 2.00 -9.97 25.58
CA LYS A 270 1.62 -9.60 26.94
C LYS A 270 0.16 -9.18 26.94
N SER A 271 -0.64 -9.76 27.83
CA SER A 271 -2.07 -9.43 27.88
C SER A 271 -2.33 -8.00 28.32
N THR A 272 -1.45 -7.44 29.14
CA THR A 272 -1.57 -6.11 29.77
C THR A 272 -0.20 -5.49 30.00
N LEU A 273 -0.12 -4.16 30.06
CA LEU A 273 1.10 -3.43 30.41
C LEU A 273 1.35 -3.35 31.92
N ARG A 274 0.31 -3.13 32.73
CA ARG A 274 0.42 -2.83 34.17
C ARG A 274 -0.65 -3.48 35.05
N TRP A 275 -1.73 -3.99 34.47
CA TRP A 275 -2.87 -4.49 35.23
C TRP A 275 -2.76 -5.99 35.52
N ASP A 276 -2.80 -6.36 36.79
CA ASP A 276 -2.81 -7.77 37.18
C ASP A 276 -4.21 -8.34 37.01
N LEU A 277 -4.38 -9.22 36.02
CA LEU A 277 -5.67 -9.84 35.71
C LEU A 277 -6.22 -10.71 36.86
N ARG A 278 -5.37 -11.22 37.75
CA ARG A 278 -5.79 -12.07 38.87
C ARG A 278 -6.16 -11.23 40.09
N GLN A 279 -5.38 -10.19 40.38
CA GLN A 279 -5.55 -9.37 41.57
C GLN A 279 -6.39 -8.10 41.31
N ALA A 280 -6.66 -7.77 40.05
CA ALA A 280 -7.36 -6.57 39.61
C ALA A 280 -6.78 -5.27 40.19
N ILE A 281 -5.45 -5.18 40.24
CA ILE A 281 -4.70 -4.00 40.70
C ILE A 281 -3.54 -3.70 39.76
N LYS A 282 -3.01 -2.47 39.83
CA LYS A 282 -1.76 -2.11 39.15
C LYS A 282 -0.60 -2.84 39.80
N ASN A 283 0.27 -3.43 38.99
CA ASN A 283 1.41 -4.22 39.44
C ASN A 283 2.68 -3.85 38.66
N ALA A 284 3.67 -3.31 39.37
CA ALA A 284 4.94 -2.89 38.78
C ALA A 284 5.75 -4.07 38.19
N ALA A 285 5.51 -5.30 38.65
CA ALA A 285 6.13 -6.49 38.07
C ALA A 285 5.62 -6.82 36.66
N ILE A 286 4.38 -6.44 36.34
CA ILE A 286 3.81 -6.60 34.98
C ILE A 286 4.42 -5.58 34.03
N GLU A 287 4.59 -4.35 34.49
CA GLU A 287 5.34 -3.33 33.75
C GLU A 287 6.78 -3.79 33.51
N HIS A 288 7.41 -4.35 34.56
CA HIS A 288 8.77 -4.88 34.50
C HIS A 288 8.91 -6.00 33.46
N ALA A 289 7.91 -6.88 33.33
CA ALA A 289 7.94 -7.94 32.32
C ALA A 289 7.99 -7.39 30.89
N SER A 290 7.21 -6.35 30.58
CA SER A 290 7.22 -5.70 29.27
C SER A 290 8.55 -4.98 29.02
N LEU A 291 9.08 -4.27 30.01
CA LEU A 291 10.37 -3.58 29.91
C LEU A 291 11.53 -4.58 29.75
N LYS A 292 11.51 -5.70 30.47
CA LYS A 292 12.49 -6.78 30.33
C LYS A 292 12.55 -7.29 28.90
N THR A 293 11.39 -7.50 28.26
CA THR A 293 11.32 -7.93 26.85
C THR A 293 11.89 -6.87 25.91
N ILE A 294 11.52 -5.60 26.07
CA ILE A 294 12.05 -4.51 25.24
C ILE A 294 13.58 -4.42 25.37
N CYS A 295 14.11 -4.46 26.60
CA CYS A 295 15.56 -4.45 26.86
C CYS A 295 16.26 -5.63 26.19
N ALA A 296 15.70 -6.84 26.31
CA ALA A 296 16.23 -8.04 25.66
C ALA A 296 16.26 -7.92 24.13
N PHE A 297 15.20 -7.41 23.50
CA PHE A 297 15.17 -7.20 22.04
C PHE A 297 16.21 -6.17 21.59
N LEU A 298 16.34 -5.06 22.30
CA LEU A 298 17.33 -4.02 21.99
C LEU A 298 18.77 -4.56 22.05
N ASN A 299 19.06 -5.46 23.00
CA ASN A 299 20.39 -6.05 23.16
C ASN A 299 20.67 -7.27 22.26
N SER A 300 19.67 -7.74 21.52
CA SER A 300 19.74 -8.91 20.63
C SER A 300 19.41 -8.48 19.19
N GLU A 301 18.79 -9.35 18.38
CA GLU A 301 18.52 -9.07 16.96
C GLU A 301 17.31 -8.14 16.71
N GLY A 302 16.74 -7.54 17.75
CA GLY A 302 15.46 -6.86 17.70
C GLY A 302 14.27 -7.80 17.88
N GLY A 303 13.06 -7.28 17.67
CA GLY A 303 11.82 -8.05 17.80
C GLY A 303 10.60 -7.16 18.00
N ASP A 304 9.45 -7.80 18.18
CA ASP A 304 8.15 -7.19 18.37
C ASP A 304 7.51 -7.69 19.68
N LEU A 305 7.13 -6.73 20.53
CA LEU A 305 6.30 -6.98 21.70
C LEU A 305 4.86 -6.53 21.39
N LEU A 306 3.89 -7.43 21.51
CA LEU A 306 2.46 -7.10 21.45
C LEU A 306 1.87 -7.02 22.85
N ILE A 307 1.23 -5.89 23.17
CA ILE A 307 0.53 -5.65 24.43
C ILE A 307 -0.98 -5.59 24.14
N GLY A 308 -1.77 -6.29 24.94
CA GLY A 308 -3.19 -6.50 24.70
C GLY A 308 -3.49 -7.82 23.99
N VAL A 309 -2.56 -8.78 24.00
CA VAL A 309 -2.70 -10.11 23.38
C VAL A 309 -2.39 -11.18 24.43
N ARG A 310 -3.24 -12.21 24.52
CA ARG A 310 -3.02 -13.37 25.41
C ARG A 310 -2.05 -14.37 24.78
N ASP A 311 -1.49 -15.25 25.60
CA ASP A 311 -0.53 -16.27 25.17
C ASP A 311 -1.12 -17.22 24.11
N ASP A 312 -2.45 -17.38 24.06
CA ASP A 312 -3.17 -18.16 23.04
C ASP A 312 -3.46 -17.38 21.74
N GLY A 313 -2.98 -16.13 21.64
CA GLY A 313 -3.21 -15.23 20.51
C GLY A 313 -4.56 -14.50 20.53
N SER A 314 -5.40 -14.72 21.55
CA SER A 314 -6.68 -14.00 21.65
C SER A 314 -6.47 -12.53 22.06
N ILE A 315 -7.35 -11.66 21.57
CA ILE A 315 -7.26 -10.21 21.80
C ILE A 315 -7.82 -9.85 23.18
N GLU A 316 -6.95 -9.38 24.08
CA GLU A 316 -7.34 -8.86 25.39
C GLU A 316 -7.72 -7.39 25.32
N GLY A 317 -6.90 -6.57 24.64
CA GLY A 317 -7.05 -5.13 24.54
C GLY A 317 -6.34 -4.35 25.66
N ILE A 318 -5.70 -3.24 25.31
CA ILE A 318 -5.02 -2.32 26.26
C ILE A 318 -6.01 -1.59 27.18
N GLU A 319 -7.30 -1.61 26.88
CA GLU A 319 -8.38 -1.07 27.71
C GLU A 319 -8.39 -1.70 29.11
N THR A 320 -7.89 -2.94 29.21
CA THR A 320 -7.74 -3.67 30.47
C THR A 320 -6.78 -2.96 31.43
N ASP A 321 -5.82 -2.19 30.91
CA ASP A 321 -4.88 -1.41 31.73
C ASP A 321 -5.49 -0.16 32.39
N LYS A 322 -6.77 0.12 32.15
CA LYS A 322 -7.55 1.20 32.78
C LYS A 322 -6.92 2.59 32.60
N PHE A 323 -6.44 2.87 31.39
CA PHE A 323 -6.09 4.24 31.00
C PHE A 323 -7.32 4.99 30.51
N GLU A 324 -7.29 6.32 30.58
CA GLU A 324 -8.40 7.17 30.11
C GLU A 324 -8.58 7.10 28.60
N ASN A 325 -7.48 6.96 27.86
CA ASN A 325 -7.43 6.84 26.41
C ASN A 325 -6.05 6.30 25.96
N ASP A 326 -5.96 6.02 24.66
CA ASP A 326 -4.78 5.48 23.98
C ASP A 326 -3.55 6.37 24.14
N ASP A 327 -3.72 7.68 24.07
CA ASP A 327 -2.62 8.65 24.23
C ASP A 327 -2.00 8.57 25.63
N ARG A 328 -2.82 8.40 26.67
CA ARG A 328 -2.34 8.22 28.05
C ARG A 328 -1.63 6.89 28.24
N PHE A 329 -2.11 5.82 27.60
CA PHE A 329 -1.40 4.54 27.58
C PHE A 329 -0.02 4.68 26.94
N LEU A 330 0.05 5.26 25.73
CA LEU A 330 1.31 5.45 25.01
C LEU A 330 2.27 6.37 25.76
N LEU A 331 1.77 7.47 26.34
CA LEU A 331 2.57 8.38 27.15
C LEU A 331 3.21 7.66 28.35
N HIS A 332 2.45 6.80 29.03
CA HIS A 332 2.94 6.02 30.16
C HIS A 332 4.00 5.01 29.73
N LEU A 333 3.74 4.24 28.67
CA LEU A 333 4.70 3.29 28.10
C LEU A 333 6.02 3.98 27.72
N TRP A 334 5.95 5.09 27.00
CA TRP A 334 7.15 5.85 26.61
C TRP A 334 7.86 6.48 27.80
N THR A 335 7.12 6.88 28.84
CA THR A 335 7.73 7.35 30.08
C THR A 335 8.53 6.24 30.72
N LEU A 336 7.95 5.05 30.91
CA LEU A 336 8.65 3.88 31.46
C LEU A 336 9.92 3.55 30.66
N ILE A 337 9.82 3.46 29.33
CA ILE A 337 10.96 3.16 28.46
C ILE A 337 12.09 4.17 28.68
N LYS A 338 11.80 5.47 28.63
CA LYS A 338 12.82 6.52 28.79
C LYS A 338 13.41 6.56 30.19
N THR A 339 12.59 6.41 31.22
CA THR A 339 13.06 6.50 32.60
C THR A 339 13.86 5.28 33.01
N CYS A 340 13.58 4.12 32.42
CA CYS A 340 14.18 2.85 32.83
C CYS A 340 15.31 2.36 31.93
N MET A 341 15.46 2.89 30.71
CA MET A 341 16.48 2.45 29.75
C MET A 341 17.28 3.59 29.11
N GLY A 342 17.00 4.85 29.46
CA GLY A 342 17.64 6.03 28.86
C GLY A 342 16.83 6.65 27.73
N GLN A 343 17.17 7.88 27.33
CA GLN A 343 16.47 8.59 26.24
C GLN A 343 16.93 8.15 24.85
N GLU A 344 18.15 7.66 24.75
CA GLU A 344 18.80 7.21 23.52
C GLU A 344 18.07 6.03 22.85
N VAL A 345 17.33 5.22 23.63
CA VAL A 345 16.61 4.05 23.10
C VAL A 345 15.47 4.40 22.15
N VAL A 346 15.00 5.66 22.17
CA VAL A 346 13.94 6.15 21.28
C VAL A 346 14.33 6.00 19.81
N GLU A 347 15.62 5.99 19.47
CA GLU A 347 16.09 5.77 18.10
C GLU A 347 15.78 4.36 17.57
N TRP A 348 15.68 3.38 18.47
CA TRP A 348 15.55 1.95 18.13
C TRP A 348 14.18 1.37 18.47
N VAL A 349 13.28 2.14 19.08
CA VAL A 349 11.93 1.71 19.46
C VAL A 349 10.87 2.47 18.65
N LYS A 350 9.84 1.77 18.19
CA LYS A 350 8.65 2.36 17.58
C LYS A 350 7.38 1.73 18.17
N THR A 351 6.35 2.53 18.37
CA THR A 351 5.04 2.04 18.83
C THR A 351 3.97 2.26 17.76
N SER A 352 3.06 1.31 17.61
CA SER A 352 1.86 1.45 16.77
C SER A 352 0.66 0.79 17.43
N LEU A 353 -0.51 1.39 17.30
CA LEU A 353 -1.77 0.84 17.79
C LEU A 353 -2.60 0.30 16.63
N GLN A 354 -3.33 -0.78 16.88
CA GLN A 354 -4.34 -1.28 15.95
C GLN A 354 -5.61 -1.69 16.70
N LYS A 355 -6.74 -1.32 16.11
CA LYS A 355 -8.07 -1.69 16.59
C LYS A 355 -8.52 -3.04 16.01
N PHE A 356 -9.06 -3.88 16.89
CA PHE A 356 -9.66 -5.18 16.62
C PHE A 356 -11.06 -5.18 17.25
N GLY A 357 -12.08 -4.81 16.45
CA GLY A 357 -13.42 -4.60 16.98
C GLY A 357 -13.45 -3.40 17.94
N ASP A 358 -13.80 -3.63 19.20
CA ASP A 358 -13.85 -2.64 20.28
C ASP A 358 -12.55 -2.58 21.12
N LYS A 359 -11.56 -3.42 20.81
CA LYS A 359 -10.31 -3.55 21.55
C LYS A 359 -9.11 -3.03 20.76
N ILE A 360 -8.07 -2.60 21.45
CA ILE A 360 -6.84 -2.08 20.82
C ILE A 360 -5.62 -2.88 21.28
N VAL A 361 -4.77 -3.25 20.32
CA VAL A 361 -3.47 -3.88 20.56
C VAL A 361 -2.36 -2.86 20.30
N CYS A 362 -1.39 -2.78 21.21
CA CYS A 362 -0.19 -1.98 21.04
C CYS A 362 0.99 -2.87 20.63
N ARG A 363 1.60 -2.58 19.48
CA ARG A 363 2.88 -3.15 19.09
C ARG A 363 4.02 -2.22 19.45
N VAL A 364 5.03 -2.77 20.10
CA VAL A 364 6.34 -2.14 20.33
C VAL A 364 7.37 -2.86 19.48
N SER A 365 7.83 -2.21 18.42
CA SER A 365 8.84 -2.73 17.51
C SER A 365 10.22 -2.23 17.91
N CYS A 366 11.12 -3.16 18.18
CA CYS A 366 12.47 -2.91 18.66
C CYS A 366 13.47 -3.32 17.58
N LYS A 367 14.36 -2.40 17.21
CA LYS A 367 15.56 -2.70 16.42
C LYS A 367 16.74 -2.98 17.35
N ARG A 368 17.69 -3.79 16.90
CA ARG A 368 18.99 -3.94 17.58
C ARG A 368 19.62 -2.57 17.83
N ALA A 369 19.94 -2.31 19.10
CA ALA A 369 20.61 -1.09 19.51
C ALA A 369 22.07 -1.09 19.06
N LYS A 370 22.66 0.11 18.91
CA LYS A 370 24.10 0.26 18.60
C LYS A 370 24.98 0.34 19.85
N LYS A 371 24.36 0.37 21.03
CA LYS A 371 25.01 0.46 22.34
C LYS A 371 24.28 -0.47 23.31
N PRO A 372 24.96 -0.99 24.33
CA PRO A 372 24.32 -1.82 25.35
C PRO A 372 23.26 -1.02 26.11
N VAL A 373 22.12 -1.67 26.35
CA VAL A 373 20.98 -1.09 27.08
C VAL A 373 20.80 -1.84 28.39
N PHE A 374 20.78 -1.12 29.51
CA PHE A 374 20.50 -1.68 30.83
C PHE A 374 19.07 -1.31 31.25
N LEU A 375 18.39 -2.21 31.94
CA LEU A 375 17.08 -1.94 32.51
C LEU A 375 17.24 -1.57 33.99
N ASN A 376 16.88 -0.35 34.35
CA ASN A 376 16.87 0.16 35.71
C ASN A 376 15.45 0.67 36.08
N GLN A 377 14.65 -0.20 36.71
CA GLN A 377 13.32 0.15 37.20
C GLN A 377 13.33 0.20 38.73
N LYS A 378 12.76 1.26 39.31
CA LYS A 378 12.66 1.40 40.76
C LYS A 378 11.99 0.18 41.40
N GLY A 379 12.67 -0.42 42.40
CA GLY A 379 12.19 -1.62 43.10
C GLY A 379 12.72 -2.94 42.51
N PHE A 380 13.49 -2.88 41.43
CA PHE A 380 14.18 -4.01 40.83
C PHE A 380 15.68 -3.71 40.76
N GLU A 381 16.51 -4.75 40.75
CA GLU A 381 17.94 -4.60 40.51
C GLU A 381 18.20 -4.20 39.05
N GLU A 382 19.21 -3.35 38.83
CA GLU A 382 19.66 -3.02 37.49
C GLU A 382 20.21 -4.27 36.79
N ALA A 383 19.76 -4.51 35.57
CA ALA A 383 20.01 -5.78 34.88
C ALA A 383 20.24 -5.60 33.38
N PHE A 384 21.04 -6.51 32.81
CA PHE A 384 21.31 -6.58 31.38
C PHE A 384 20.62 -7.81 30.80
N PHE A 385 19.56 -7.58 30.03
CA PHE A 385 18.75 -8.66 29.46
C PHE A 385 19.11 -8.91 28.00
N ILE A 386 19.11 -10.18 27.61
CA ILE A 386 19.23 -10.63 26.21
C ILE A 386 18.16 -11.67 25.89
N ARG A 387 17.86 -11.89 24.60
CA ARG A 387 17.08 -13.04 24.15
C ARG A 387 17.95 -14.30 24.11
N VAL A 388 17.42 -15.39 24.68
CA VAL A 388 17.95 -16.74 24.59
C VAL A 388 16.80 -17.64 24.16
N GLY A 389 16.75 -17.94 22.86
CA GLY A 389 15.56 -18.53 22.25
C GLY A 389 14.32 -17.64 22.48
N PRO A 390 13.14 -18.21 22.83
CA PRO A 390 11.92 -17.45 23.09
C PRO A 390 11.89 -16.77 24.47
N SER A 391 12.99 -16.75 25.22
CA SER A 391 13.02 -16.24 26.60
C SER A 391 13.96 -15.06 26.77
N SER A 392 13.61 -14.14 27.68
CA SER A 392 14.48 -13.04 28.09
C SER A 392 15.27 -13.43 29.35
N SER A 393 16.60 -13.47 29.26
CA SER A 393 17.51 -13.88 30.34
C SER A 393 18.36 -12.73 30.84
N ASN A 394 18.53 -12.62 32.16
CA ASN A 394 19.47 -11.67 32.78
C ASN A 394 20.88 -12.26 32.72
N LEU A 395 21.87 -11.51 32.25
CA LEU A 395 23.27 -11.92 32.32
C LEU A 395 23.92 -11.38 33.58
N GLU A 396 24.64 -12.25 34.29
CA GLU A 396 25.57 -11.81 35.33
C GLU A 396 26.64 -10.88 34.75
N ILE A 397 27.19 -10.00 35.59
CA ILE A 397 28.13 -8.94 35.20
C ILE A 397 29.26 -9.45 34.29
N SER A 398 29.89 -10.57 34.66
CA SER A 398 31.03 -11.11 33.90
C SER A 398 30.63 -11.59 32.48
N SER A 399 29.44 -12.17 32.34
CA SER A 399 28.88 -12.62 31.06
C SER A 399 28.38 -11.44 30.24
N ALA A 400 27.74 -10.45 30.88
CA ALA A 400 27.29 -9.22 30.24
C ALA A 400 28.49 -8.46 29.62
N LEU A 401 29.58 -8.27 30.36
CA LEU A 401 30.78 -7.60 29.84
C LEU A 401 31.37 -8.31 28.61
N LYS A 402 31.45 -9.65 28.64
CA LYS A 402 31.90 -10.45 27.49
C LYS A 402 30.97 -10.30 26.29
N TYR A 403 29.66 -10.40 26.53
CA TYR A 403 28.66 -10.24 25.48
C TYR A 403 28.76 -8.87 24.83
N ILE A 404 28.85 -7.81 25.64
CA ILE A 404 28.92 -6.42 25.16
C ILE A 404 30.14 -6.22 24.26
N GLN A 405 31.31 -6.72 24.69
CA GLN A 405 32.54 -6.62 23.92
C GLN A 405 32.46 -7.33 22.55
N GLN A 406 31.67 -8.39 22.44
CA GLN A 406 31.53 -9.15 21.19
C GLN A 406 30.44 -8.60 20.26
N HIS A 407 29.41 -7.96 20.82
CA HIS A 407 28.18 -7.60 20.07
C HIS A 407 28.04 -6.11 19.75
N PHE A 408 28.78 -5.22 20.42
CA PHE A 408 28.63 -3.76 20.22
C PHE A 408 29.94 -3.01 19.93
N ASN A 409 31.09 -3.70 19.90
CA ASN A 409 32.39 -3.10 19.54
C ASN A 409 32.71 -3.25 18.05
#